data_AF-A0A354X350-F1
#
_entry.id   AF-A0A354X350-F1
#
_cell.length_a   1.000
_cell.length_b   1.000
_cell.length_c   1.000
_cell.angle_alpha   90.00
_cell.angle_beta   90.00
_cell.angle_gamma   90.00
#
_symmetry.space_group_name_H-M   'P 1'
#
loop_
_entity.id
_entity.type
_entity.pdbx_description
1 polymer ?
#
loop_
_entity_poly.entity_id
_entity_poly.type
_entity_poly.pdbx_seq_one_letter_code
_entity_poly.pdbx_strand_id
1 'polypeptide(L)' 'VNGHHKARALYHAVEGAITQMWTISALQLHRKGIIVCDYDACAELKVGTYKYFLDIEHEHLDPESLL' A
#
# COMPACT_ATOMS: atom_id res chain seq x y z
N VAL A 1 2.87 7.09 -1.28
CA VAL A 1 4.00 6.68 -0.42
C VAL A 1 5.19 6.41 -1.31
N ASN A 2 6.34 7.03 -1.07
CA ASN A 2 7.49 6.92 -1.97
C ASN A 2 8.80 6.63 -1.24
N GLY A 3 9.66 5.84 -1.89
CA GLY A 3 11.02 5.52 -1.49
C GLY A 3 11.15 4.49 -0.35
N HIS A 4 12.33 3.86 -0.28
CA HIS A 4 12.63 2.80 0.70
C HIS A 4 12.45 3.21 2.17
N HIS A 5 12.70 4.48 2.51
CA HIS A 5 12.55 4.98 3.88
C HIS A 5 11.10 4.94 4.40
N LYS A 6 10.11 4.71 3.52
CA LYS A 6 8.70 4.52 3.88
C LYS A 6 8.24 3.07 3.79
N ALA A 7 9.11 2.13 3.38
CA ALA A 7 8.73 0.73 3.20
C ALA A 7 8.22 0.10 4.49
N ARG A 8 8.90 0.35 5.61
CA ARG A 8 8.45 -0.09 6.93
C ARG A 8 7.07 0.41 7.31
N ALA A 9 6.79 1.68 7.03
CA ALA A 9 5.50 2.28 7.34
C ALA A 9 4.38 1.67 6.46
N LEU A 10 4.68 1.40 5.18
CA LEU A 10 3.74 0.74 4.27
C LEU A 10 3.44 -0.70 4.70
N TYR A 11 4.46 -1.44 5.13
CA TYR A 11 4.27 -2.77 5.73
C TYR A 11 3.29 -2.73 6.91
N HIS A 12 3.46 -1.79 7.85
CA HIS A 12 2.54 -1.65 8.98
C HIS A 12 1.14 -1.17 8.58
N ALA A 13 1.02 -0.43 7.48
CA ALA A 13 -0.28 0.01 6.96
C ALA A 13 -1.08 -1.17 6.36
N VAL A 14 -0.41 -2.10 5.67
CA VAL A 14 -1.08 -3.14 4.87
C VAL A 14 -1.08 -4.52 5.55
N GLU A 15 0.05 -4.95 6.10
CA GLU A 15 0.21 -6.30 6.68
C GLU A 15 0.23 -6.31 8.22
N GLY A 16 0.49 -5.15 8.84
CA GLY A 16 0.52 -4.99 10.29
C GLY A 16 -0.86 -4.88 10.95
N ALA A 17 -0.91 -5.11 12.26
CA ALA A 17 -2.11 -4.88 13.07
C ALA A 17 -2.37 -3.38 13.29
N ILE A 18 -3.64 -3.03 13.54
CA ILE A 18 -4.05 -1.67 13.91
C ILE A 18 -3.40 -1.28 15.25
N THR A 19 -2.64 -0.19 15.25
CA THR A 19 -1.94 0.31 16.44
C THR A 19 -1.68 1.80 16.36
N GLN A 20 -1.76 2.48 17.50
CA GLN A 20 -1.42 3.91 17.61
C GLN A 20 0.05 4.23 17.32
N MET A 21 0.96 3.24 17.46
CA MET A 21 2.37 3.43 17.11
C MET A 21 2.56 3.65 15.59
N TRP A 22 1.66 3.11 14.79
CA TRP A 22 1.63 3.23 13.33
C TRP A 22 0.26 3.74 12.91
N THR A 23 0.01 5.04 13.09
CA THR A 23 -1.33 5.64 12.90
C THR A 23 -1.93 5.41 11.51
N ILE A 24 -1.10 5.20 10.49
CA ILE A 24 -1.55 4.82 9.14
C ILE A 24 -2.36 3.51 9.12
N SER A 25 -2.14 2.61 10.09
CA SER A 25 -2.92 1.36 10.23
C SER A 25 -4.41 1.61 10.52
N ALA A 26 -4.78 2.80 11.01
CA ALA A 26 -6.19 3.19 11.14
C ALA A 26 -6.94 3.20 9.79
N LEU A 27 -6.23 3.33 8.66
CA LEU A 27 -6.83 3.28 7.32
C LEU A 27 -7.52 1.94 7.05
N GLN A 28 -7.10 0.85 7.70
CA GLN A 28 -7.75 -0.46 7.60
C GLN A 28 -9.22 -0.43 8.07
N LEU A 29 -9.62 0.54 8.89
CA LEU A 29 -11.01 0.75 9.32
C LEU A 29 -11.81 1.66 8.38
N HIS A 30 -11.16 2.30 7.41
CA HIS A 30 -11.80 3.25 6.51
C HIS A 30 -12.43 2.53 5.31
N ARG A 31 -13.73 2.72 5.09
CA ARG A 31 -14.50 2.02 4.03
C ARG A 31 -14.02 2.29 2.59
N LYS A 32 -13.24 3.36 2.39
CA LYS A 32 -12.77 3.82 1.06
C LYS A 32 -11.31 4.27 1.12
N GLY A 33 -10.46 3.51 1.80
CA GLY A 33 -9.02 3.81 1.88
C GLY A 33 -8.30 3.39 0.61
N ILE A 34 -7.45 4.26 0.05
CA ILE A 34 -6.57 3.97 -1.09
C ILE A 34 -5.16 4.42 -0.73
N ILE A 35 -4.16 3.59 -1.03
CA ILE A 35 -2.75 3.93 -0.88
C ILE A 35 -2.10 3.82 -2.27
N VAL A 36 -1.64 4.96 -2.79
CA VAL A 36 -0.81 4.99 -3.99
C VAL A 36 0.66 4.96 -3.56
N CYS A 37 1.45 4.03 -4.11
CA CYS A 37 2.86 3.86 -3.75
C CYS A 37 3.75 3.52 -4.94
N ASP A 38 5.03 3.87 -4.83
CA ASP A 38 6.05 3.45 -5.80
C ASP A 38 6.59 2.06 -5.48
N TYR A 39 7.40 1.52 -6.40
CA TYR A 39 8.01 0.21 -6.24
C TYR A 39 8.94 0.14 -5.01
N ASP A 40 9.72 1.19 -4.76
CA ASP A 40 10.72 1.21 -3.69
C ASP A 40 10.10 1.19 -2.29
N ALA A 41 8.93 1.81 -2.11
CA ALA A 41 8.17 1.72 -0.87
C ALA A 41 7.58 0.33 -0.64
N CYS A 42 7.45 -0.53 -1.66
CA CYS A 42 6.94 -1.90 -1.52
C CYS A 42 8.00 -2.91 -1.08
N ALA A 43 9.27 -2.49 -0.89
CA ALA A 43 10.40 -3.39 -0.64
C ALA A 43 10.27 -4.28 0.62
N GLU A 44 9.51 -3.86 1.63
CA GLU A 44 9.28 -4.63 2.86
C GLU A 44 7.95 -5.43 2.86
N LEU A 45 7.16 -5.37 1.79
CA LEU A 45 5.94 -6.17 1.66
C LEU A 45 6.29 -7.61 1.26
N LYS A 46 5.43 -8.56 1.62
CA LYS A 46 5.53 -9.91 1.07
C LYS A 46 5.22 -9.85 -0.42
N VAL A 47 5.96 -10.64 -1.20
CA VAL A 47 5.75 -10.77 -2.65
C VAL A 47 4.30 -11.17 -2.97
N GLY A 48 3.67 -11.99 -2.12
CA GLY A 48 2.26 -12.37 -2.27
C GLY A 48 1.30 -11.18 -2.13
N THR A 49 1.50 -10.33 -1.12
CA THR A 49 0.70 -9.12 -0.90
C THR A 49 0.85 -8.14 -2.05
N TYR A 50 2.08 -7.92 -2.50
CA TYR A 50 2.36 -7.04 -3.64
C TYR A 50 1.66 -7.52 -4.91
N LYS A 51 1.80 -8.81 -5.25
CA LYS A 51 1.16 -9.39 -6.44
C LYS A 51 -0.37 -9.38 -6.34
N TYR A 52 -0.93 -9.59 -5.15
CA TYR A 52 -2.38 -9.56 -4.94
C TYR A 52 -2.99 -8.20 -5.32
N PHE A 53 -2.39 -7.09 -4.86
CA PHE A 53 -2.91 -5.76 -5.19
C PHE A 53 -2.63 -5.34 -6.64
N LEU A 54 -1.50 -5.76 -7.21
CA LEU A 54 -1.23 -5.55 -8.63
C LEU A 54 -2.26 -6.24 -9.53
N ASP A 55 -2.70 -7.44 -9.14
CA ASP A 55 -3.70 -8.20 -9.90
C ASP A 55 -5.08 -7.55 -9.81
N ILE A 56 -5.48 -7.11 -8.62
CA ILE A 56 -6.76 -6.38 -8.41
C ILE A 56 -6.83 -5.12 -9.28
N GLU A 57 -5.76 -4.33 -9.27
CA GLU A 57 -5.74 -3.03 -9.93
C GLU A 57 -5.18 -3.09 -11.35
N HIS A 58 -4.93 -4.28 -11.91
CA HIS A 58 -4.20 -4.48 -13.17
C HIS A 58 -4.69 -3.57 -14.33
N GLU A 59 -6.00 -3.36 -14.44
CA GLU A 59 -6.61 -2.51 -15.49
C GLU A 59 -6.56 -1.01 -15.18
N HIS A 60 -6.28 -0.62 -13.94
CA HIS A 60 -6.31 0.76 -13.43
C HIS A 60 -4.92 1.26 -12.97
N LEU A 61 -3.85 0.56 -13.32
CA LEU A 61 -2.48 0.95 -12.94
C LEU A 61 -1.96 2.17 -13.70
N ASP A 62 -2.48 2.42 -14.90
CA ASP A 62 -2.07 3.56 -15.72
C ASP A 62 -2.89 4.81 -15.35
N PRO A 63 -2.27 5.87 -14.81
CA PRO A 63 -2.99 7.11 -14.50
C PRO A 63 -3.56 7.80 -15.74
N GLU A 64 -2.97 7.58 -16.92
CA GLU A 64 -3.45 8.18 -18.18
C GLU A 64 -4.73 7.52 -18.69
N SER A 65 -5.03 6.28 -18.27
CA SER A 65 -6.28 5.60 -18.63
C SER A 65 -7.53 6.18 -17.94
N LEU A 66 -7.33 7.07 -16.96
CA LEU A 66 -8.37 7.71 -16.16
C LEU A 66 -8.74 9.12 -16.68
N LEU A 67 -8.10 9.60 -17.76
CA LEU A 67 -8.33 10.92 -18.39
C LEU A 67 -9.10 10.77 -19.72
#